data_AF-A0A9D4WBQ6-F1
#
_entry.id   AF-A0A9D4WBQ6-F1
#
_cell.length_a   1.000
_cell.length_b   1.000
_cell.length_c   1.000
_cell.angle_alpha   90.00
_cell.angle_beta   90.00
_cell.angle_gamma   90.00
#
_symmetry.space_group_name_H-M   'P 1'
#
loop_
_entity.id
_entity.type
_entity.pdbx_description
1 polymer ?
#
loop_
_entity_poly.entity_id
_entity_poly.type
_entity_poly.pdbx_seq_one_letter_code
_entity_poly.pdbx_strand_id
1 'polypeptide(L)'
;MIRLSPNAFLYEHALQDTAGREVDKMMLTDAPLLFTPGQLALTALRTSNALHKVVDFDSFLSGIFSHKNSTHTMGELLESLDAIDSWVRKYTSPSEKELKHIDRKLKSCWGHDEGKKREKKSKHKSRKSSKEAQNV
;
A
#
# COMPACT_ATOMS: atom_id res chain seq x y z
N MET A 1 12.40 33.14 -24.68
CA MET A 1 11.91 31.79 -25.02
C MET A 1 13.08 30.82 -24.81
N ILE A 2 13.12 30.14 -23.66
CA ILE A 2 14.24 29.26 -23.31
C ILE A 2 14.07 27.97 -24.12
N ARG A 3 14.95 27.72 -25.09
CA ARG A 3 15.03 26.42 -25.80
C ARG A 3 15.71 25.42 -24.85
N LEU A 4 14.93 24.54 -24.24
CA LEU A 4 15.48 23.33 -23.62
C LEU A 4 15.97 22.41 -24.74
N SER A 5 17.17 21.83 -24.56
CA SER A 5 17.76 20.87 -25.51
C SER A 5 16.83 19.66 -25.66
N PRO A 6 16.64 19.09 -26.88
CA PRO A 6 15.86 17.86 -27.07
C PRO A 6 16.32 16.70 -26.17
N ASN A 7 17.61 16.68 -25.84
CA ASN A 7 18.18 15.68 -24.94
C ASN A 7 17.70 15.87 -23.49
N ALA A 8 17.45 17.11 -23.05
CA ALA A 8 16.97 17.38 -21.68
C ALA A 8 15.58 16.77 -21.45
N PHE A 9 14.69 16.83 -22.44
CA PHE A 9 13.38 16.19 -22.38
C PHE A 9 13.45 14.66 -22.24
N LEU A 10 14.42 14.02 -22.91
CA LEU A 10 14.61 12.57 -22.81
C LEU A 10 15.09 12.15 -21.42
N TYR A 11 16.01 12.91 -20.82
CA TYR A 11 16.50 12.64 -19.47
C TYR A 11 15.44 12.88 -18.40
N GLU A 12 14.61 13.91 -18.56
CA GLU A 12 13.50 14.20 -17.66
C GLU A 12 12.42 13.10 -17.69
N HIS A 13 12.04 12.63 -18.89
CA HIS A 13 11.08 11.55 -19.04
C HIS A 13 11.59 10.24 -18.41
N ALA A 14 12.86 9.90 -18.64
CA ALA A 14 13.45 8.69 -18.06
C ALA A 14 13.50 8.75 -16.52
N LEU A 15 13.79 9.93 -15.96
CA LEU A 15 13.76 10.19 -14.52
C LEU A 15 12.34 10.01 -13.97
N GLN A 16 11.34 10.58 -14.64
CA GLN A 16 9.93 10.48 -14.24
C GLN A 16 9.44 9.03 -14.27
N ASP A 17 9.70 8.29 -15.36
CA ASP A 17 9.32 6.88 -15.48
C ASP A 17 9.93 6.03 -14.37
N THR A 18 11.21 6.25 -14.09
CA THR A 18 11.92 5.48 -13.06
C THR A 18 11.42 5.87 -11.66
N ALA A 19 11.14 7.15 -11.41
CA ALA A 19 10.54 7.61 -10.15
C ALA A 19 9.15 7.01 -9.95
N GLY A 20 8.32 6.91 -10.99
CA GLY A 20 7.02 6.24 -10.93
C GLY A 20 7.15 4.78 -10.47
N ARG A 21 8.13 4.04 -10.99
CA ARG A 21 8.41 2.66 -10.58
C ARG A 21 8.88 2.57 -9.12
N GLU A 22 9.66 3.54 -8.64
CA GLU A 22 10.05 3.58 -7.23
C GLU A 22 8.84 3.83 -6.31
N VAL A 23 7.90 4.69 -6.73
CA VAL A 23 6.62 4.88 -6.02
C VAL A 23 5.83 3.57 -5.98
N ASP A 24 5.71 2.86 -7.10
CA ASP A 24 5.00 1.58 -7.16
C ASP A 24 5.57 0.56 -6.16
N LYS A 25 6.89 0.51 -5.99
CA LYS A 25 7.52 -0.35 -4.97
C LYS A 25 7.14 0.08 -3.56
N MET A 26 7.09 1.39 -3.28
CA MET A 26 6.66 1.89 -1.97
C MET A 26 5.21 1.52 -1.67
N MET A 27 4.33 1.49 -2.68
CA MET A 27 2.92 1.10 -2.54
C MET A 27 2.73 -0.37 -2.14
N LEU A 28 3.76 -1.21 -2.28
CA LEU A 28 3.74 -2.61 -1.83
C LEU A 28 4.16 -2.77 -0.36
N THR A 29 4.43 -1.66 0.34
CA THR A 29 4.89 -1.63 1.74
C THR A 29 3.92 -0.81 2.60
N ASP A 30 4.19 -0.75 3.90
CA ASP A 30 3.45 0.12 4.82
C ASP A 30 3.88 1.61 4.73
N ALA A 31 4.84 1.96 3.87
CA ALA A 31 5.31 3.34 3.74
C ALA A 31 4.19 4.37 3.50
N PRO A 32 3.15 4.12 2.67
CA PRO A 32 2.04 5.05 2.47
C PRO A 32 1.19 5.30 3.72
N LEU A 33 1.25 4.42 4.72
CA LEU A 33 0.58 4.59 6.00
C LEU A 33 1.40 5.39 7.01
N LEU A 34 2.72 5.45 6.82
CA LEU A 34 3.69 5.99 7.79
C LEU A 34 4.28 7.34 7.38
N PHE A 35 4.33 7.63 6.08
CA PHE A 35 4.99 8.81 5.54
C PHE A 35 4.06 9.63 4.67
N THR A 36 4.31 10.94 4.62
CA THR A 36 3.51 11.84 3.79
C THR A 36 3.77 11.61 2.30
N PRO A 37 2.79 11.87 1.41
CA PRO A 37 2.98 11.72 -0.03
C PRO A 37 4.16 12.51 -0.58
N GLY A 38 4.46 13.68 0.00
CA GLY A 38 5.63 14.49 -0.37
C GLY A 38 6.96 13.80 -0.06
N GLN A 39 7.06 13.11 1.08
CA GLN A 39 8.24 12.31 1.42
C GLN A 39 8.39 11.11 0.47
N LEU A 40 7.30 10.41 0.14
CA LEU A 40 7.33 9.31 -0.82
C LEU A 40 7.80 9.78 -2.21
N ALA A 41 7.24 10.90 -2.69
CA ALA A 41 7.63 11.49 -3.96
C ALA A 41 9.10 11.95 -3.96
N LEU A 42 9.58 12.55 -2.86
CA LEU A 42 10.97 12.96 -2.71
C LEU A 42 11.92 11.76 -2.66
N THR A 43 11.57 10.69 -1.96
CA THR A 43 12.37 9.46 -1.96
C THR A 43 12.43 8.86 -3.36
N ALA A 44 11.31 8.78 -4.07
CA ALA A 44 11.26 8.25 -5.42
C ALA A 44 12.12 9.09 -6.40
N LEU A 45 12.05 10.42 -6.28
CA LEU A 45 12.90 11.34 -7.03
C LEU A 45 14.38 11.13 -6.69
N ARG A 46 14.73 11.05 -5.40
CA ARG A 46 16.12 10.82 -4.93
C ARG A 46 16.70 9.53 -5.51
N THR A 47 15.96 8.44 -5.39
CA THR A 47 16.38 7.11 -5.84
C THR A 47 16.48 7.03 -7.36
N SER A 48 15.50 7.59 -8.09
CA SER A 48 15.57 7.69 -9.55
C SER A 48 16.74 8.57 -10.01
N ASN A 49 16.96 9.70 -9.34
CA ASN A 49 18.01 10.65 -9.69
C ASN A 49 19.42 10.12 -9.38
N ALA A 50 19.59 9.16 -8.47
CA ALA A 50 20.86 8.47 -8.27
C ALA A 50 21.33 7.73 -9.54
N LEU A 51 20.39 7.26 -10.37
CA LEU A 51 20.66 6.61 -11.66
C LEU A 51 20.86 7.64 -12.78
N HIS A 52 19.95 8.61 -12.90
CA HIS A 52 19.91 9.52 -14.06
C HIS A 52 20.75 10.80 -13.89
N LYS A 53 21.04 11.21 -12.65
CA LYS A 53 21.86 12.39 -12.28
C LYS A 53 21.46 13.69 -13.00
N VAL A 54 20.16 13.91 -13.14
CA VAL A 54 19.58 15.05 -13.87
C VAL A 54 19.44 16.28 -12.96
N VAL A 55 19.16 16.06 -11.69
CA VAL A 55 18.90 17.11 -10.69
C VAL A 55 20.04 17.15 -9.68
N ASP A 56 20.51 18.34 -9.32
CA ASP A 56 21.33 18.51 -8.11
C ASP A 56 20.39 18.49 -6.88
N PHE A 57 20.19 17.29 -6.35
CA PHE A 57 19.20 17.03 -5.31
C PHE A 57 19.57 17.69 -3.98
N ASP A 58 20.86 17.73 -3.63
CA ASP A 58 21.34 18.32 -2.38
C ASP A 58 21.17 19.85 -2.39
N SER A 59 21.52 20.50 -3.52
CA SER A 59 21.29 21.93 -3.70
C SER A 59 19.80 22.27 -3.69
N PHE A 60 18.95 21.44 -4.31
CA PHE A 60 17.50 21.61 -4.30
C PHE A 60 16.92 21.56 -2.88
N LEU A 61 17.27 20.54 -2.11
CA LEU A 61 16.82 20.43 -0.72
C LEU A 61 17.34 21.60 0.11
N SER A 62 18.62 21.94 0.00
CA SER A 62 19.24 23.06 0.72
C SER A 62 18.48 24.37 0.48
N GLY A 63 18.12 24.65 -0.77
CA GLY A 63 17.32 25.82 -1.13
C GLY A 63 15.94 25.87 -0.48
N ILE A 64 15.27 24.72 -0.32
CA ILE A 64 13.96 24.65 0.35
C ILE A 64 14.08 24.99 1.85
N PHE A 65 15.10 24.47 2.52
CA PHE A 65 15.27 24.66 3.96
C PHE A 65 15.88 26.02 4.32
N SER A 66 16.71 26.61 3.46
CA SER A 66 17.20 27.98 3.68
C SER A 66 16.08 29.02 3.70
N HIS A 67 14.94 28.74 3.06
CA HIS A 67 13.85 29.70 2.91
C HIS A 67 12.79 29.64 4.01
N LYS A 68 12.84 28.65 4.91
CA LYS A 68 11.79 28.40 5.90
C LYS A 68 12.34 28.37 7.32
N ASN A 69 11.70 29.12 8.23
CA ASN A 69 11.78 28.88 9.68
C ASN A 69 11.01 27.60 10.03
N SER A 70 11.46 26.47 9.50
CA SER A 70 10.83 25.17 9.67
C SER A 70 11.06 24.66 11.09
N THR A 71 10.03 24.07 11.70
CA THR A 71 10.14 23.32 12.96
C THR A 71 10.95 22.04 12.78
N HIS A 72 10.93 21.47 11.57
CA HIS A 72 11.65 20.25 11.24
C HIS A 72 12.97 20.53 10.54
N THR A 73 14.00 19.78 10.92
CA THR A 73 15.34 19.94 10.37
C THR A 73 15.52 19.15 9.08
N MET A 74 16.52 19.53 8.28
CA MET A 74 16.92 18.77 7.11
C MET A 74 17.27 17.32 7.46
N GLY A 75 17.91 17.10 8.62
CA GLY A 75 18.32 15.77 9.08
C GLY A 75 17.12 14.85 9.29
N GLU A 76 16.07 15.33 9.95
CA GLU A 76 14.83 14.57 10.17
C GLU A 76 14.16 14.15 8.86
N LEU A 77 14.20 15.03 7.84
CA LEU A 77 13.71 14.68 6.51
C LEU A 77 14.56 13.56 5.89
N LEU A 78 15.89 13.71 5.89
CA LEU A 78 16.79 12.70 5.32
C LEU A 78 16.64 11.34 6.01
N GLU A 79 16.51 11.31 7.34
CA GLU A 79 16.21 10.10 8.11
C GLU A 79 14.88 9.47 7.67
N SER A 80 13.85 10.29 7.40
CA SER A 80 12.57 9.80 6.89
C SER A 80 12.73 9.18 5.49
N LEU A 81 13.50 9.80 4.59
CA LEU A 81 13.76 9.27 3.25
C LEU A 81 14.53 7.94 3.32
N ASP A 82 15.53 7.85 4.20
CA ASP A 82 16.32 6.64 4.43
C ASP A 82 15.49 5.51 5.06
N ALA A 83 14.57 5.86 5.96
CA ALA A 83 13.61 4.92 6.51
C ALA A 83 12.74 4.32 5.39
N ILE A 84 12.18 5.15 4.50
CA ILE A 84 11.39 4.68 3.34
C ILE A 84 12.21 3.72 2.48
N ASP A 85 13.45 4.07 2.14
CA ASP A 85 14.33 3.18 1.37
C ASP A 85 14.59 1.83 2.07
N SER A 86 14.72 1.85 3.39
CA SER A 86 14.87 0.63 4.21
C SER A 86 13.63 -0.27 4.12
N TRP A 87 12.42 0.30 4.19
CA TRP A 87 11.15 -0.44 4.05
C TRP A 87 11.05 -1.09 2.67
N VAL A 88 11.34 -0.33 1.60
CA VAL A 88 11.29 -0.83 0.22
C VAL A 88 12.29 -1.97 0.01
N ARG A 89 13.52 -1.85 0.55
CA ARG A 89 14.54 -2.90 0.42
C ARG A 89 14.21 -4.18 1.19
N LYS A 90 13.50 -4.06 2.32
CA LYS A 90 13.10 -5.19 3.16
C LYS A 90 11.88 -5.93 2.62
N TYR A 91 11.13 -5.32 1.71
CA TYR A 91 9.96 -5.94 1.12
C TYR A 91 10.34 -7.24 0.39
N THR A 92 9.64 -8.32 0.74
CA THR A 92 9.76 -9.61 0.05
C THR A 92 8.38 -10.01 -0.45
N SER A 93 8.28 -10.27 -1.74
CA SER A 93 7.06 -10.83 -2.31
C SER A 93 6.89 -12.29 -1.83
N PRO A 94 5.71 -12.69 -1.35
CA PRO A 94 5.47 -14.07 -0.96
C PRO A 94 5.65 -15.02 -2.15
N SER A 95 6.17 -16.22 -1.89
CA SER A 95 6.36 -17.24 -2.91
C SER A 95 5.03 -17.83 -3.39
N GLU A 96 5.02 -18.43 -4.58
CA GLU A 96 3.83 -19.08 -5.14
C GLU A 96 3.27 -20.18 -4.22
N LYS A 97 4.16 -20.90 -3.52
CA LYS A 97 3.77 -21.95 -2.55
C LYS A 97 3.06 -21.34 -1.34
N GLU A 98 3.58 -20.23 -0.80
CA GLU A 98 2.97 -19.51 0.30
C GLU A 98 1.62 -18.93 -0.11
N LEU A 99 1.54 -18.32 -1.30
CA LEU A 99 0.29 -17.80 -1.86
C LEU A 99 -0.79 -18.88 -1.99
N LYS A 100 -0.45 -20.06 -2.55
CA LYS A 100 -1.40 -21.18 -2.66
C LYS A 100 -1.86 -21.69 -1.30
N HIS A 101 -0.95 -21.74 -0.32
CA HIS A 101 -1.29 -22.18 1.03
C HIS A 101 -2.18 -21.18 1.76
N ILE A 102 -1.89 -19.87 1.63
CA ILE A 102 -2.72 -18.78 2.17
C ILE A 102 -4.11 -18.81 1.53
N ASP A 103 -4.21 -18.90 0.20
CA ASP A 103 -5.48 -18.98 -0.53
C ASP A 103 -6.33 -20.17 -0.08
N ARG A 104 -5.73 -21.35 0.07
CA ARG A 104 -6.43 -22.54 0.59
C ARG A 104 -6.96 -22.31 2.00
N LYS A 105 -6.18 -21.67 2.88
CA LYS A 105 -6.64 -21.31 4.24
C LYS A 105 -7.78 -20.32 4.20
N LEU A 106 -7.67 -19.24 3.42
CA LEU A 106 -8.72 -18.23 3.26
C LEU A 106 -10.04 -18.86 2.80
N LYS A 107 -9.99 -19.69 1.75
CA LYS A 107 -11.17 -20.43 1.25
C LYS A 107 -11.81 -21.34 2.30
N SER A 108 -11.00 -21.99 3.14
CA SER A 108 -11.52 -22.83 4.23
C SER A 108 -12.17 -22.00 5.35
N CYS A 109 -11.70 -20.78 5.60
CA CYS A 109 -12.22 -19.88 6.62
C CYS A 109 -13.46 -19.09 6.17
N TRP A 110 -13.63 -18.89 4.86
CA TRP A 110 -14.79 -18.17 4.31
C TRP A 110 -16.12 -18.89 4.46
N GLY A 111 -16.10 -20.15 4.89
CA GLY A 111 -17.30 -20.89 5.24
C GLY A 111 -18.13 -21.27 4.03
N HIS A 112 -18.67 -22.48 4.07
CA HIS A 112 -19.88 -22.78 3.31
C HIS A 112 -20.92 -21.69 3.62
N ASP A 113 -21.54 -21.11 2.60
CA ASP A 113 -22.72 -20.27 2.69
C ASP A 113 -23.73 -20.86 3.70
N GLU A 114 -23.73 -20.34 4.93
CA GLU A 114 -24.62 -20.73 6.05
C GLU A 114 -26.08 -20.29 5.79
N GLY A 115 -26.42 -19.94 4.54
CA GLY A 115 -27.79 -19.66 4.10
C GLY A 115 -28.66 -20.89 3.80
N LYS A 116 -28.09 -22.11 3.68
CA LYS A 116 -28.83 -23.27 3.12
C LYS A 116 -29.04 -24.48 4.04
N LYS A 117 -28.87 -24.35 5.36
CA LYS A 117 -29.06 -25.49 6.29
C LYS A 117 -30.00 -25.25 7.46
N ARG A 118 -30.87 -24.23 7.42
CA ARG A 118 -31.85 -23.98 8.50
C ARG A 118 -33.32 -24.30 8.18
N GLU A 119 -33.60 -24.92 7.04
CA GLU A 119 -34.99 -25.15 6.60
C GLU A 119 -35.41 -26.64 6.53
N LYS A 120 -34.88 -27.53 7.38
CA LYS A 120 -35.37 -28.93 7.44
C LYS A 120 -35.42 -29.53 8.86
N LYS A 121 -35.80 -28.77 9.89
CA LYS A 121 -36.06 -29.36 11.23
C LYS A 121 -37.13 -28.63 12.04
N SER A 122 -38.36 -28.51 11.52
CA SER A 122 -39.49 -28.02 12.32
C SER A 122 -40.85 -28.68 12.03
N LYS A 123 -40.91 -29.85 11.36
CA LYS A 123 -42.20 -30.46 10.95
C LYS A 123 -42.74 -31.61 11.80
N HIS A 124 -42.20 -31.92 12.98
CA HIS A 124 -42.82 -32.91 13.89
C HIS A 124 -42.75 -32.47 15.36
N LYS A 125 -43.57 -31.47 15.76
CA LYS A 125 -44.04 -31.38 17.14
C LYS A 125 -45.36 -30.61 17.33
N SER A 126 -46.27 -30.65 16.35
CA SER A 126 -47.61 -30.02 16.47
C SER A 126 -48.74 -31.03 16.27
N ARG A 127 -48.74 -32.15 16.99
CA ARG A 127 -49.92 -33.04 17.10
C ARG A 127 -49.99 -33.70 18.48
N LYS A 128 -50.11 -32.91 19.56
CA LYS A 128 -50.62 -33.42 20.85
C LYS A 128 -51.06 -32.29 21.81
N SER A 129 -52.04 -31.48 21.43
CA SER A 129 -52.83 -30.68 22.40
C SER A 129 -54.21 -30.32 21.80
N SER A 130 -55.03 -31.32 21.54
CA SER A 130 -56.43 -31.10 21.12
C SER A 130 -57.28 -32.31 21.50
N LYS A 131 -57.34 -32.63 22.80
CA LYS A 131 -58.28 -33.60 23.39
C LYS A 131 -58.23 -33.53 24.93
N GLU A 132 -58.64 -32.40 25.50
CA GLU A 132 -59.05 -32.33 26.91
C GLU A 132 -59.87 -31.04 27.14
N ALA A 133 -61.08 -31.01 26.58
CA ALA A 133 -62.14 -30.06 26.94
C ALA A 133 -63.46 -30.56 26.31
N GLN A 134 -63.94 -31.72 26.78
CA GLN A 134 -65.34 -32.17 26.71
C GLN A 134 -65.45 -33.52 27.45
N ASN A 135 -66.45 -33.64 28.33
CA ASN A 135 -66.66 -34.59 29.45
C ASN A 135 -65.82 -34.25 30.69
N VAL A 136 -66.37 -33.86 31.85
CA VAL A 136 -67.70 -34.07 32.45
C VAL A 136 -68.18 -32.79 33.12
#